data_AF-A0A3M1WHT6-F1
#
_entry.id   AF-A0A3M1WHT6-F1
#
_cell.length_a   1.000
_cell.length_b   1.000
_cell.length_c   1.000
_cell.angle_alpha   90.00
_cell.angle_beta   90.00
_cell.angle_gamma   90.00
#
_symmetry.space_group_name_H-M   'P 1'
#
loop_
_entity.id
_entity.type
_entity.pdbx_description
1 polymer ?
#
loop_
_entity_poly.entity_id
_entity_poly.type
_entity_poly.pdbx_seq_one_letter_code
_entity_poly.pdbx_strand_id
1 'polypeptide(L)' 'MVKSVTAECGCEVIERRCTDTVCCDQAKQYGITAVPTIVVDGVVVFQGRPTEAQAKAILKVA' A
#
# COMPACT_ATOMS: atom_id res chain seq x y z
N MET A 1 -7.78 6.73 -3.66
CA MET A 1 -7.45 5.64 -4.60
C MET A 1 -7.45 4.29 -3.92
N VAL A 2 -6.54 3.97 -2.98
CA VAL A 2 -6.56 2.64 -2.33
C VAL A 2 -7.86 2.41 -1.54
N LYS A 3 -8.24 3.32 -0.63
CA LYS A 3 -9.50 3.23 0.13
C LYS A 3 -10.76 3.07 -0.73
N SER A 4 -10.81 3.73 -1.90
CA SER A 4 -11.95 3.64 -2.80
C SER A 4 -11.99 2.31 -3.54
N VAL A 5 -10.83 1.75 -3.88
CA VAL A 5 -10.73 0.44 -4.54
C VAL A 5 -11.06 -0.69 -3.57
N THR A 6 -10.73 -0.58 -2.29
CA THR A 6 -10.94 -1.62 -1.26
C THR A 6 -12.25 -1.48 -0.48
N ALA A 7 -13.12 -0.55 -0.86
CA ALA A 7 -14.36 -0.29 -0.11
C ALA A 7 -15.27 -1.53 -0.03
N GLU A 8 -15.25 -2.39 -1.06
CA GLU A 8 -16.14 -3.54 -1.20
C GLU A 8 -15.54 -4.85 -0.67
N CYS A 9 -14.22 -4.91 -0.42
CA CYS A 9 -13.57 -6.15 0.02
C CYS A 9 -13.67 -6.41 1.54
N GLY A 10 -14.17 -5.45 2.33
CA GLY A 10 -14.18 -5.53 3.79
C GLY A 10 -12.78 -5.54 4.43
N CYS A 11 -11.75 -5.21 3.65
CA CYS A 11 -10.37 -5.21 4.10
C CYS A 11 -10.11 -4.05 5.09
N GLU A 12 -9.28 -4.30 6.10
CA GLU A 12 -8.73 -3.21 6.91
C GLU A 12 -7.65 -2.47 6.12
N VAL A 13 -7.85 -1.17 5.88
CA VAL A 13 -6.91 -0.34 5.11
C VAL A 13 -6.19 0.61 6.06
N ILE A 14 -4.91 0.33 6.29
CA ILE A 14 -4.04 1.18 7.09
C ILE A 14 -3.21 2.06 6.17
N GLU A 15 -3.48 3.37 6.16
CA GLU A 15 -2.67 4.35 5.44
C GLU A 15 -1.63 4.95 6.39
N ARG A 16 -0.34 4.70 6.11
CA ARG A 16 0.77 5.35 6.81
C ARG A 16 1.41 6.35 5.87
N ARG A 17 1.35 7.63 6.22
CA ARG A 17 2.09 8.68 5.51
C ARG A 17 3.39 8.93 6.23
N CYS A 18 4.45 9.00 5.44
CA CYS A 18 5.73 9.35 5.97
C CYS A 18 5.92 10.86 6.02
N THR A 19 5.70 11.43 7.20
CA THR A 19 5.85 12.87 7.47
C THR A 19 7.11 13.18 8.29
N ASP A 20 7.70 12.18 8.93
CA ASP A 20 8.90 12.30 9.77
C ASP A 20 9.88 11.14 9.52
N THR A 21 11.04 11.17 10.17
CA THR A 21 12.07 10.12 10.03
C THR A 21 11.65 8.79 10.65
N VAL A 22 10.75 8.80 11.64
CA VAL A 22 10.36 7.60 12.42
C VAL A 22 9.55 6.63 11.57
N CYS A 23 8.59 7.13 10.78
CA CYS A 23 7.84 6.26 9.86
C CYS A 23 8.75 5.62 8.79
N CYS A 24 9.86 6.28 8.43
CA CYS A 24 10.75 5.85 7.37
C CYS A 24 11.53 4.62 7.82
N ASP A 25 11.78 4.49 9.13
CA ASP A 25 12.49 3.34 9.68
C ASP A 25 11.65 2.07 9.67
N GLN A 26 10.35 2.16 9.94
CA GLN A 26 9.45 1.03 9.74
C GLN A 26 9.39 0.64 8.26
N ALA A 27 9.30 1.62 7.34
CA ALA A 27 9.32 1.35 5.90
C ALA A 27 10.62 0.65 5.46
N LYS A 28 11.78 1.03 6.01
CA LYS A 28 13.06 0.35 5.76
C LYS A 28 13.07 -1.11 6.23
N GLN A 29 12.44 -1.42 7.38
CA GLN A 29 12.34 -2.80 7.87
C GLN A 29 11.59 -3.71 6.89
N TYR A 30 10.62 -3.16 6.15
CA TYR A 30 9.90 -3.86 5.08
C TYR A 30 10.61 -3.82 3.71
N GLY A 31 11.83 -3.28 3.63
CA GLY A 31 12.56 -3.15 2.36
C GLY A 31 11.93 -2.18 1.37
N ILE A 32 11.15 -1.21 1.86
CA ILE A 32 10.48 -0.22 1.03
C ILE A 32 11.50 0.82 0.55
N THR A 33 11.66 0.94 -0.76
CA THR A 33 12.63 1.86 -1.39
C THR A 33 11.97 3.03 -2.12
N ALA A 34 10.66 2.93 -2.41
CA ALA A 34 9.88 3.95 -3.10
C ALA A 34 8.49 4.11 -2.50
N VAL A 35 7.94 5.33 -2.57
CA VAL A 35 6.58 5.63 -2.12
C VAL A 35 5.70 6.08 -3.29
N PRO A 36 4.39 5.76 -3.28
CA PRO A 36 3.72 4.86 -2.34
C PRO A 36 4.15 3.39 -2.54
N THR A 37 3.92 2.54 -1.54
CA THR A 37 4.13 1.08 -1.61
C THR A 37 2.90 0.39 -1.03
N ILE A 38 2.49 -0.72 -1.65
CA ILE A 38 1.36 -1.54 -1.21
C ILE A 38 1.90 -2.82 -0.58
N VAL A 39 1.42 -3.10 0.63
CA VAL A 39 1.70 -4.32 1.39
C VAL A 39 0.37 -5.03 1.64
N VAL A 40 0.32 -6.33 1.37
CA VAL A 40 -0.84 -7.21 1.62
C VAL A 40 -0.35 -8.39 2.44
N ASP A 41 -0.99 -8.66 3.57
CA ASP A 41 -0.62 -9.75 4.51
C ASP A 41 0.88 -9.77 4.88
N GLY A 42 1.46 -8.58 5.05
CA GLY A 42 2.88 -8.40 5.40
C GLY A 42 3.86 -8.52 4.22
N VAL A 43 3.39 -8.77 3.00
CA VAL A 43 4.21 -8.91 1.79
C VAL A 43 4.10 -7.66 0.92
N VAL A 44 5.25 -7.10 0.50
CA VAL A 44 5.30 -6.00 -0.48
C VAL A 44 4.85 -6.55 -1.84
N VAL A 45 3.70 -6.07 -2.33
CA VAL A 45 3.12 -6.50 -3.62
C VAL A 45 3.28 -5.46 -4.73
N PHE A 46 3.58 -4.20 -4.38
CA PHE A 46 3.83 -3.15 -5.35
C PHE A 46 4.65 -2.01 -4.75
N GLN A 47 5.64 -1.50 -5.49
CA GLN A 47 6.41 -0.31 -5.13
C GLN A 47 6.31 0.75 -6.23
N GLY A 48 6.06 2.00 -5.83
CA GLY A 48 5.80 3.12 -6.74
C GLY A 48 4.32 3.51 -6.81
N ARG A 49 3.97 4.50 -7.64
CA ARG A 49 2.57 4.94 -7.79
C ARG A 49 1.83 4.01 -8.76
N PRO A 50 0.88 3.17 -8.31
CA PRO A 50 0.11 2.33 -9.21
C PRO A 50 -0.93 3.15 -9.97
N THR A 51 -1.34 2.66 -11.14
CA THR A 51 -2.58 3.10 -11.78
C THR A 51 -3.79 2.51 -11.04
N GLU A 52 -4.98 3.05 -11.28
CA GLU A 52 -6.22 2.50 -10.69
C GLU A 52 -6.44 1.03 -11.10
N ALA A 53 -6.19 0.69 -12.36
CA ALA A 53 -6.32 -0.67 -12.87
C ALA A 53 -5.34 -1.63 -12.18
N GLN A 54 -4.08 -1.21 -11.98
CA GLN A 54 -3.10 -1.99 -11.22
C GLN A 54 -3.55 -2.18 -9.78
N ALA A 55 -4.02 -1.11 -9.11
CA ALA A 55 -4.49 -1.19 -7.73
C ALA A 55 -5.65 -2.19 -7.58
N LYS A 56 -6.64 -2.18 -8.49
CA LYS A 56 -7.75 -3.16 -8.51
C LYS A 56 -7.24 -4.60 -8.66
N ALA A 57 -6.33 -4.83 -9.60
CA ALA A 57 -5.76 -6.15 -9.85
C ALA A 57 -4.95 -6.69 -8.66
N ILE A 58 -4.12 -5.84 -8.03
CA ILE A 58 -3.28 -6.23 -6.89
C ILE A 58 -4.12 -6.52 -5.65
N LEU A 59 -5.12 -5.69 -5.39
CA LEU A 59 -5.95 -5.76 -4.19
C LEU A 59 -7.10 -6.76 -4.32
N LYS A 60 -7.22 -7.43 -5.48
CA LYS A 60 -8.26 -8.43 -5.81
C LYS A 60 -9.68 -7.94 -5.46
N VAL A 61 -9.92 -6.65 -5.63
CA VAL A 61 -11.24 -6.08 -5.41
C VAL A 61 -11.93 -6.12 -6.76
N ALA A 62 -12.83 -7.10 -6.88
CA ALA A 62 -13.68 -7.31 -8.05
C ALA A 62 -14.93 -6.44 -7.90
#